data_AF-A0A6N3CPC5-F1
#
_entry.id   AF-A0A6N3CPC5-F1
#
_cell.length_a   1.000
_cell.length_b   1.000
_cell.length_c   1.000
_cell.angle_alpha   90.00
_cell.angle_beta   90.00
_cell.angle_gamma   90.00
#
_symmetry.space_group_name_H-M   'P 1'
#
loop_
_entity.id
_entity.type
_entity.pdbx_description
1 polymer ?
#
loop_
_entity_poly.entity_id
_entity_poly.type
_entity_poly.pdbx_seq_one_letter_code
_entity_poly.pdbx_strand_id
1 'polypeptide(L)'
;MNCDPAKRYLYIEDFEEKYDVVGMQRSDIEDLLGSPTWTETEPDTEEIISYEYRIQDHILAGWKVYQIRFQDDLVVDTSVIVEDW
;
A
#
# COMPACT_ATOMS: atom_id res chain seq x y z
N MET A 1 -7.73 5.01 -20.05
CA MET A 1 -7.55 5.45 -18.65
C MET A 1 -8.91 5.45 -17.99
N ASN A 2 -9.34 4.29 -17.47
CA ASN A 2 -10.51 4.18 -16.60
C ASN A 2 -9.94 4.20 -15.17
N CYS A 3 -9.91 5.38 -14.55
CA CYS A 3 -9.75 5.46 -13.10
C CYS A 3 -11.12 5.21 -12.51
N ASP A 4 -11.43 3.95 -12.21
CA ASP A 4 -12.62 3.58 -11.45
C ASP A 4 -12.50 4.18 -10.03
N PRO A 5 -13.36 5.15 -9.64
CA PRO A 5 -13.31 5.77 -8.32
C PRO A 5 -13.72 4.83 -7.17
N ALA A 6 -14.15 3.60 -7.50
CA ALA A 6 -14.58 2.58 -6.55
C ALA A 6 -13.42 1.76 -5.94
N LYS A 7 -12.19 1.89 -6.44
CA LYS A 7 -10.99 1.23 -5.86
C LYS A 7 -10.32 2.06 -4.76
N ARG A 8 -11.01 3.04 -4.19
CA ARG A 8 -10.39 4.07 -3.32
C ARG A 8 -10.15 3.62 -1.88
N TYR A 9 -10.70 2.47 -1.49
CA TYR A 9 -10.54 1.89 -0.15
C TYR A 9 -10.42 0.38 -0.26
N LEU A 10 -9.31 -0.15 0.25
CA LEU A 10 -9.15 -1.59 0.48
C LEU A 10 -9.80 -1.94 1.82
N TYR A 11 -10.50 -3.07 1.85
CA TYR A 11 -11.04 -3.64 3.07
C TYR A 11 -10.20 -4.86 3.43
N ILE A 12 -9.36 -4.72 4.45
CA ILE A 12 -8.49 -5.80 4.94
C ILE A 12 -8.70 -5.87 6.45
N GLU A 13 -9.07 -7.06 6.95
CA GLU A 13 -9.40 -7.25 8.36
C GLU A 13 -8.20 -7.03 9.29
N ASP A 14 -7.00 -7.45 8.85
CA ASP A 14 -5.75 -7.20 9.55
C ASP A 14 -4.58 -7.35 8.57
N PHE A 15 -3.97 -6.24 8.12
CA PHE A 15 -2.89 -6.29 7.13
C PHE A 15 -1.59 -6.81 7.74
N GLU A 16 -1.27 -6.41 8.97
CA GLU A 16 -0.02 -6.72 9.65
C GLU A 16 0.03 -8.18 10.15
N GLU A 17 -1.10 -8.73 10.62
CA GLU A 17 -1.18 -10.08 11.18
C GLU A 17 -1.43 -11.15 10.10
N LYS A 18 -2.14 -10.81 9.01
CA LYS A 18 -2.47 -11.78 7.95
C LYS A 18 -1.53 -11.76 6.75
N TYR A 19 -0.80 -10.67 6.50
CA TYR A 19 0.00 -10.52 5.29
C TYR A 19 1.45 -10.15 5.60
N ASP A 20 2.32 -11.16 5.61
CA ASP A 20 3.78 -10.96 5.58
C ASP A 20 4.19 -10.61 4.15
N VAL A 21 4.15 -9.31 3.83
CA VAL A 21 4.42 -8.83 2.46
C VAL A 21 5.89 -8.58 2.18
N VAL A 22 6.76 -8.66 3.20
CA VAL A 22 8.20 -8.46 3.04
C VAL A 22 8.78 -9.55 2.13
N GLY A 23 9.53 -9.12 1.11
CA GLY A 23 10.08 -9.99 0.07
C GLY A 23 9.12 -10.32 -1.08
N MET A 24 7.86 -9.84 -1.05
CA MET A 24 6.97 -9.92 -2.22
C MET A 24 7.41 -8.95 -3.31
N GLN A 25 7.12 -9.26 -4.58
CA GLN A 25 7.35 -8.31 -5.65
C GLN A 25 6.25 -7.25 -5.65
N ARG A 26 6.59 -6.06 -6.15
CA ARG A 26 5.66 -4.95 -6.34
C ARG A 26 4.41 -5.35 -7.12
N SER A 27 4.55 -6.17 -8.17
CA SER A 27 3.39 -6.66 -8.93
C SER A 27 2.47 -7.57 -8.11
N ASP A 28 3.01 -8.35 -7.17
CA ASP A 28 2.19 -9.17 -6.28
C ASP A 28 1.41 -8.28 -5.29
N ILE A 29 2.00 -7.16 -4.85
CA ILE A 29 1.32 -6.15 -4.04
C ILE A 29 0.19 -5.48 -4.84
N GLU A 30 0.43 -5.14 -6.11
CA GLU A 30 -0.59 -4.57 -6.98
C GLU A 30 -1.72 -5.56 -7.31
N ASP A 31 -1.45 -6.86 -7.33
CA ASP A 31 -2.49 -7.88 -7.50
C ASP A 31 -3.31 -8.06 -6.20
N LEU A 32 -2.62 -8.07 -5.05
CA LEU A 32 -3.23 -8.24 -3.73
C LEU A 32 -4.08 -7.03 -3.30
N LEU A 33 -3.49 -5.83 -3.40
CA LEU A 33 -4.05 -4.58 -2.91
C LEU A 33 -4.65 -3.73 -4.05
N GLY A 34 -4.46 -4.12 -5.30
CA GLY A 34 -4.83 -3.25 -6.41
C GLY A 34 -3.90 -2.04 -6.53
N SER A 35 -4.42 -1.01 -7.20
CA SER A 35 -3.64 0.21 -7.48
C SER A 35 -3.36 0.99 -6.19
N PRO A 36 -2.12 1.46 -5.99
CA PRO A 36 -1.78 2.27 -4.84
C PRO A 36 -2.53 3.60 -4.87
N THR A 37 -2.78 4.15 -3.68
CA THR A 37 -3.36 5.50 -3.54
C THR A 37 -2.34 6.57 -3.92
N TRP A 38 -1.09 6.34 -3.55
CA TRP A 38 0.03 7.20 -3.92
C TRP A 38 1.25 6.36 -4.28
N THR A 39 2.05 6.86 -5.21
CA THR A 39 3.31 6.25 -5.63
C THR A 39 4.41 7.28 -5.46
N GLU A 40 5.43 6.91 -4.70
CA GLU A 40 6.64 7.70 -4.53
C GLU A 40 7.75 7.11 -5.40
N THR A 41 8.38 7.99 -6.18
CA THR A 41 9.51 7.65 -7.03
C THR A 41 10.73 8.44 -6.61
N GLU A 42 11.92 7.85 -6.75
CA GLU A 42 13.16 8.57 -6.57
C GLU A 42 13.25 9.75 -7.56
N PRO A 43 13.67 10.93 -7.09
CA PRO A 43 13.96 12.02 -8.00
C PRO A 43 15.07 11.60 -8.95
N ASP A 44 14.94 11.98 -10.23
CA ASP A 44 15.90 11.74 -11.32
C ASP A 44 15.93 10.33 -11.94
N THR A 45 15.47 9.27 -11.26
CA THR A 45 15.53 7.88 -11.79
C THR A 45 14.18 7.32 -12.25
N GLU A 46 13.07 7.95 -11.86
CA GLU A 46 11.69 7.40 -12.03
C GLU A 46 11.50 6.02 -11.37
N GLU A 47 12.45 5.57 -10.55
CA GLU A 47 12.38 4.30 -9.82
C GLU A 47 11.37 4.41 -8.69
N ILE A 48 10.47 3.43 -8.57
CA ILE A 48 9.45 3.41 -7.52
C ILE A 48 10.10 2.96 -6.21
N ILE A 49 10.07 3.83 -5.21
CA ILE A 49 10.63 3.55 -3.89
C ILE A 49 9.59 3.23 -2.85
N SER A 50 8.35 3.74 -3.00
CA SER A 50 7.29 3.41 -2.06
C SER A 50 5.90 3.53 -2.67
N TYR A 51 4.97 2.73 -2.15
CA TYR A 51 3.53 2.82 -2.40
C TYR A 51 2.81 3.17 -1.10
N GLU A 52 1.78 3.99 -1.21
CA GLU A 52 0.86 4.25 -0.11
C GLU A 52 -0.52 3.68 -0.41
N TYR A 53 -1.04 2.93 0.55
CA TYR A 53 -2.38 2.36 0.52
C TYR A 53 -3.21 2.91 1.66
N ARG A 54 -4.35 3.52 1.31
CA ARG A 54 -5.37 3.90 2.29
C ARG A 54 -6.34 2.73 2.49
N ILE A 55 -6.25 2.12 3.65
CA ILE A 55 -7.06 0.96 4.03
C ILE A 55 -8.03 1.41 5.11
N GLN A 56 -9.31 1.11 4.92
CA GLN A 56 -10.33 1.42 5.93
C GLN A 56 -10.33 0.30 6.97
N ASP A 57 -10.09 0.66 8.23
CA ASP A 57 -10.23 -0.27 9.33
C ASP A 57 -11.72 -0.39 9.70
N HIS A 58 -12.18 -1.61 9.97
CA HIS A 58 -13.58 -1.85 10.29
C HIS A 58 -13.83 -1.95 11.80
N ILE A 59 -12.78 -2.13 12.59
CA ILE A 59 -12.83 -2.30 14.04
C ILE A 59 -12.81 -0.91 14.71
N LEU A 60 -12.01 0.00 14.17
CA LEU A 60 -12.00 1.42 14.51
C LEU A 60 -12.61 2.16 13.32
N ALA A 61 -13.58 3.05 13.52
CA ALA A 61 -14.29 3.76 12.44
C ALA A 61 -13.39 4.82 11.72
N GLY A 62 -12.23 4.39 11.25
CA GLY A 62 -11.13 5.21 10.78
C GLY A 62 -10.42 4.59 9.58
N TRP A 63 -9.37 5.26 9.11
CA TRP A 63 -8.50 4.76 8.05
C TRP A 63 -7.06 4.72 8.53
N LYS A 64 -6.35 3.69 8.05
CA LYS A 64 -4.91 3.56 8.20
C LYS A 64 -4.24 3.75 6.85
N VAL A 65 -3.15 4.50 6.84
CA VAL A 65 -2.32 4.68 5.65
C VAL A 65 -1.07 3.84 5.81
N TYR A 66 -0.96 2.81 4.97
CA TYR A 66 0.19 1.93 4.92
C TYR A 66 1.15 2.42 3.84
N GLN A 67 2.40 2.62 4.21
CA GLN A 67 3.51 2.84 3.31
C GLN A 67 4.26 1.51 3.13
N ILE A 68 4.38 1.06 1.89
CA ILE A 68 5.13 -0.13 1.49
C ILE A 68 6.35 0.34 0.74
N ARG A 69 7.56 0.01 1.21
CA ARG A 69 8.82 0.42 0.58
C ARG A 69 9.39 -0.70 -0.26
N PHE A 70 9.97 -0.30 -1.38
CA PHE A 70 10.57 -1.21 -2.35
C PHE A 70 12.08 -0.97 -2.47
N GLN A 71 12.79 -2.06 -2.78
CA GLN A 71 14.17 -2.03 -3.26
C GLN A 71 14.29 -3.12 -4.31
N ASP A 72 14.76 -2.79 -5.52
CA ASP A 72 14.85 -3.74 -6.64
C ASP A 72 13.51 -4.44 -6.92
N ASP A 73 12.41 -3.67 -6.94
CA ASP A 73 11.01 -4.13 -7.06
C ASP A 73 10.50 -5.08 -5.95
N LEU A 74 11.31 -5.37 -4.91
CA LEU A 74 10.92 -6.20 -3.77
C LEU A 74 10.52 -5.35 -2.56
N VAL A 75 9.48 -5.77 -1.84
CA VAL A 75 9.09 -5.13 -0.58
C VAL A 75 10.17 -5.37 0.47
N VAL A 76 10.70 -4.30 1.02
CA VAL A 76 11.71 -4.37 2.09
C VAL A 76 11.16 -4.00 3.46
N ASP A 77 10.10 -3.20 3.50
CA ASP A 77 9.57 -2.64 4.73
C ASP A 77 8.12 -2.20 4.54
N THR A 78 7.33 -2.31 5.60
CA THR A 78 5.97 -1.79 5.68
C THR A 78 5.82 -0.98 6.96
N SER A 79 5.18 0.18 6.86
CA SER A 79 4.99 1.10 7.97
C SER A 79 3.62 1.76 7.90
N VAL A 80 2.97 1.97 9.04
CA VAL A 80 1.76 2.81 9.11
C VAL A 80 2.18 4.25 9.37
N ILE A 81 1.79 5.17 8.49
CA ILE A 81 2.19 6.58 8.57
C ILE A 81 1.10 7.50 9.12
N VAL A 82 -0.17 7.13 9.00
CA VAL A 82 -1.30 7.88 9.54
C VAL A 82 -2.35 6.90 10.06
N GLU A 83 -2.80 7.13 11.29
CA GLU A 83 -3.96 6.50 11.90
C GLU A 83 -4.92 7.63 12.32
N ASP A 84 -6.06 7.75 11.62
CA ASP A 84 -7.12 8.70 11.96
C ASP A 84 -8.32 7.89 12.46
N TRP A 85 -8.77 8.17 13.68
CA TRP A 85 -9.76 7.41 14.46
C TRP A 85 -11.11 8.11 14.61
#